data_AF-A0A3N0C1Y7-F1
#
_entry.id   AF-A0A3N0C1Y7-F1
#
_cell.length_a   1.000
_cell.length_b   1.000
_cell.length_c   1.000
_cell.angle_alpha   90.00
_cell.angle_beta   90.00
_cell.angle_gamma   90.00
#
_symmetry.space_group_name_H-M   'P 1'
#
loop_
_entity.id
_entity.type
_entity.pdbx_description
1 polymer ?
#
loop_
_entity_poly.entity_id
_entity_poly.type
_entity_poly.pdbx_seq_one_letter_code
_entity_poly.pdbx_strand_id
1 'polypeptide(L)'
;MQIINIIGKDFDLNENLSENQLREVLVDAFAYLVDNDFPKLLQILYKADVDQYKLKELLETTEGMSSAEVITDAYIARQLAKIETWKTFSR
;
A
#
# COMPACT_ATOMS: atom_id res chain seq x y z
N MET A 1 7.96 11.49 -4.12
CA MET A 1 8.11 12.51 -3.04
C MET A 1 6.87 12.66 -2.15
N GLN A 2 5.63 12.85 -2.64
CA GLN A 2 4.46 13.00 -1.74
C GLN A 2 3.99 11.69 -1.07
N ILE A 3 4.13 10.55 -1.75
CA ILE A 3 3.69 9.25 -1.22
C ILE A 3 4.51 8.78 0.00
N ILE A 4 5.81 9.07 0.02
CA ILE A 4 6.72 8.74 1.13
C ILE A 4 6.32 9.51 2.40
N ASN A 5 5.88 10.77 2.29
CA ASN A 5 5.43 11.54 3.45
C ASN A 5 4.08 11.08 4.02
N ILE A 6 3.21 10.50 3.18
CA ILE A 6 1.92 9.95 3.61
C ILE A 6 2.16 8.60 4.32
N ILE A 7 3.01 7.75 3.74
CA ILE A 7 3.27 6.40 4.24
C ILE A 7 4.26 6.40 5.40
N GLY A 8 5.29 7.24 5.36
CA GLY A 8 6.33 7.31 6.38
C GLY A 8 5.81 7.65 7.77
N LYS A 9 4.69 8.38 7.86
CA LYS A 9 4.02 8.64 9.15
C LYS A 9 3.36 7.42 9.78
N ASP A 10 2.90 6.48 8.96
CA ASP A 10 2.24 5.26 9.44
C ASP A 10 3.25 4.18 9.84
N PHE A 11 4.52 4.30 9.39
CA PHE A 11 5.55 3.26 9.51
C PHE A 11 6.91 3.74 10.06
N ASP A 12 7.03 5.01 10.49
CA ASP A 12 8.25 5.60 11.08
C ASP A 12 9.50 5.47 10.17
N LEU A 13 9.32 5.76 8.88
CA LEU A 13 10.34 5.52 7.84
C LEU A 13 11.24 6.76 7.63
N ASN A 14 12.55 6.52 7.46
CA ASN A 14 13.52 7.56 7.11
C ASN A 14 13.17 8.23 5.76
N GLU A 15 13.17 9.56 5.72
CA GLU A 15 12.67 10.40 4.60
C GLU A 15 13.46 10.29 3.27
N ASN A 16 14.49 9.44 3.19
CA ASN A 16 15.39 9.28 2.02
C ASN A 16 15.18 7.96 1.24
N LEU A 17 13.95 7.45 1.15
CA LEU A 17 13.66 6.22 0.40
C LEU A 17 13.46 6.49 -1.09
N SER A 18 14.07 5.67 -1.95
CA SER A 18 13.66 5.56 -3.36
C SER A 18 12.34 4.79 -3.48
N GLU A 19 11.66 4.87 -4.63
CA GLU A 19 10.38 4.18 -4.85
C GLU A 19 10.49 2.66 -4.70
N ASN A 20 11.60 2.06 -5.17
CA ASN A 20 11.85 0.62 -5.01
C ASN A 20 12.03 0.25 -3.54
N GLN A 21 12.78 1.05 -2.78
CA GLN A 21 12.98 0.83 -1.34
C GLN A 21 11.69 1.02 -0.55
N LEU A 22 10.82 1.95 -0.97
CA LEU A 22 9.50 2.14 -0.37
C LEU A 22 8.64 0.90 -0.56
N ARG A 23 8.63 0.31 -1.76
CA ARG A 23 7.90 -0.93 -2.03
C ARG A 23 8.39 -2.06 -1.13
N GLU A 24 9.70 -2.30 -1.07
CA GLU A 24 10.29 -3.37 -0.24
C GLU A 24 9.88 -3.23 1.23
N VAL A 25 10.03 -2.03 1.80
CA VAL A 25 9.63 -1.76 3.19
C VAL A 25 8.13 -2.01 3.42
N LEU A 26 7.28 -1.66 2.46
CA LEU A 26 5.85 -1.93 2.56
C LEU A 26 5.52 -3.41 2.47
N VAL A 27 6.23 -4.17 1.62
CA VAL A 27 6.08 -5.62 1.55
C VAL A 27 6.41 -6.24 2.91
N ASP A 28 7.53 -5.85 3.52
CA ASP A 28 7.91 -6.37 4.85
C ASP A 28 6.87 -5.99 5.92
N ALA A 29 6.39 -4.76 5.90
CA ALA A 29 5.40 -4.28 6.85
C ALA A 29 4.05 -5.00 6.69
N PHE A 30 3.58 -5.20 5.46
CA PHE A 30 2.34 -5.92 5.19
C PHE A 30 2.48 -7.42 5.45
N ALA A 31 3.64 -8.03 5.19
CA ALA A 31 3.92 -9.41 5.59
C ALA A 31 3.78 -9.59 7.10
N TYR A 32 4.40 -8.69 7.88
CA TYR A 32 4.24 -8.69 9.33
C TYR A 32 2.76 -8.56 9.75
N LEU A 33 2.00 -7.65 9.15
CA LEU A 33 0.59 -7.45 9.51
C LEU A 33 -0.30 -8.62 9.11
N VAL A 34 -0.04 -9.28 7.97
CA VAL A 34 -0.76 -10.49 7.56
C VAL A 34 -0.61 -11.59 8.62
N ASP A 35 0.62 -11.78 9.12
CA ASP A 35 0.93 -12.87 10.05
C ASP A 35 0.62 -12.53 11.52
N ASN A 36 0.68 -11.26 11.91
CA ASN A 36 0.69 -10.85 13.32
C ASN A 36 -0.47 -9.91 13.72
N ASP A 37 -1.03 -9.12 12.80
CA ASP A 37 -2.08 -8.13 13.14
C ASP A 37 -2.99 -7.84 11.93
N PHE A 38 -3.75 -8.87 11.55
CA PHE A 38 -4.70 -8.79 10.45
C PHE A 38 -5.80 -7.70 10.66
N PRO A 39 -6.32 -7.45 11.88
CA PRO A 39 -7.22 -6.34 12.10
C PRO A 39 -6.62 -4.98 11.73
N LYS A 40 -5.35 -4.72 12.09
CA LYS A 40 -4.65 -3.48 11.72
C LYS A 40 -4.40 -3.39 10.21
N LEU A 41 -4.07 -4.50 9.55
CA LEU A 41 -3.99 -4.57 8.09
C LEU A 41 -5.27 -4.05 7.44
N LEU A 42 -6.43 -4.60 7.83
CA LEU A 42 -7.72 -4.21 7.26
C LEU A 42 -8.03 -2.73 7.50
N GLN A 43 -7.72 -2.20 8.68
CA GLN A 43 -7.91 -0.78 8.99
C GLN A 43 -7.09 0.13 8.07
N ILE A 44 -5.83 -0.23 7.78
CA ILE A 44 -4.96 0.52 6.88
C ILE A 44 -5.53 0.52 5.47
N LEU A 45 -5.89 -0.66 4.95
CA LEU A 45 -6.44 -0.80 3.59
C LEU A 45 -7.77 -0.04 3.42
N TYR A 46 -8.63 -0.07 4.45
CA TYR A 46 -9.88 0.67 4.45
C TYR A 46 -9.65 2.19 4.42
N LYS A 47 -8.78 2.73 5.29
CA LYS A 47 -8.43 4.17 5.29
C LYS A 47 -7.79 4.63 3.98
N ALA A 48 -7.07 3.73 3.32
CA ALA A 48 -6.47 3.97 2.02
C ALA A 48 -7.49 3.95 0.87
N ASP A 49 -8.75 3.58 1.12
CA ASP A 49 -9.77 3.31 0.11
C ASP A 49 -9.34 2.23 -0.89
N VAL A 50 -8.66 1.17 -0.43
CA VAL A 50 -8.34 0.01 -1.28
C VAL A 50 -9.61 -0.80 -1.52
N ASP A 51 -9.92 -1.09 -2.78
CA ASP A 51 -11.09 -1.88 -3.17
C ASP A 51 -10.92 -3.34 -2.72
N GLN A 52 -11.78 -3.78 -1.79
CA GLN A 52 -11.71 -5.11 -1.20
C GLN A 52 -12.07 -6.23 -2.19
N TYR A 53 -12.98 -5.97 -3.14
CA TYR A 53 -13.35 -6.97 -4.15
C TYR A 53 -12.21 -7.18 -5.12
N LYS A 54 -11.62 -6.08 -5.61
CA LYS A 54 -10.46 -6.13 -6.48
C LYS A 54 -9.24 -6.74 -5.78
N LEU A 55 -9.01 -6.41 -4.51
CA LEU A 55 -7.91 -7.00 -3.76
C LEU A 55 -8.09 -8.52 -3.58
N LYS A 56 -9.31 -8.97 -3.26
CA LYS A 56 -9.61 -10.40 -3.17
C LYS A 56 -9.36 -11.12 -4.48
N GLU A 57 -9.84 -10.57 -5.59
CA GLU A 57 -9.58 -11.12 -6.93
C GLU A 57 -8.08 -11.20 -7.22
N LEU A 58 -7.31 -10.15 -6.94
CA LEU A 58 -5.86 -10.14 -7.13
C LEU A 58 -5.17 -11.20 -6.28
N LEU A 59 -5.58 -11.39 -5.02
CA LEU A 59 -5.02 -12.41 -4.13
C LEU A 59 -5.30 -13.84 -4.62
N GLU A 60 -6.45 -14.07 -5.25
CA GLU A 60 -6.85 -15.39 -5.76
C GLU A 60 -6.24 -15.71 -7.12
N THR A 61 -5.93 -14.70 -7.93
CA THR A 61 -5.52 -14.86 -9.34
C THR A 61 -4.03 -14.62 -9.59
N THR A 62 -3.32 -13.97 -8.66
CA THR A 62 -1.90 -13.67 -8.85
C THR A 62 -1.05 -14.87 -8.45
N GLU A 63 -0.39 -15.47 -9.43
CA GLU A 63 0.59 -16.54 -9.19
C GLU A 63 2.01 -15.96 -9.08
N GLY A 64 2.84 -16.59 -8.24
CA GLY A 64 4.27 -16.25 -8.11
C GLY A 64 4.57 -15.03 -7.24
N MET A 65 3.56 -14.43 -6.61
CA MET A 65 3.71 -13.35 -5.62
C MET A 65 3.15 -13.78 -4.27
N SER A 66 3.76 -13.30 -3.20
CA SER A 66 3.20 -13.41 -1.85
C SER A 66 1.97 -12.49 -1.69
N SER A 67 1.09 -12.82 -0.74
CA SER A 67 -0.05 -11.95 -0.41
C SER A 67 0.40 -10.55 0.00
N ALA A 68 1.54 -10.43 0.69
CA ALA A 68 2.12 -9.14 1.07
C ALA A 68 2.49 -8.29 -0.15
N GLU A 69 3.10 -8.88 -1.18
CA GLU A 69 3.43 -8.17 -2.42
C GLU A 69 2.18 -7.69 -3.16
N VAL A 70 1.17 -8.56 -3.27
CA VAL A 70 -0.12 -8.20 -3.91
C VAL A 70 -0.79 -7.03 -3.17
N ILE A 71 -0.81 -7.09 -1.83
CA ILE A 71 -1.37 -6.03 -1.00
C ILE A 71 -0.59 -4.72 -1.16
N THR A 72 0.74 -4.78 -1.14
CA THR A 72 1.60 -3.59 -1.33
C THR A 72 1.31 -2.91 -2.66
N ASP A 73 1.25 -3.67 -3.75
CA ASP A 73 1.06 -3.11 -5.08
C ASP A 73 -0.35 -2.50 -5.22
N ALA A 74 -1.37 -3.17 -4.71
CA ALA A 74 -2.73 -2.63 -4.67
C ALA A 74 -2.81 -1.33 -3.84
N TYR A 75 -2.14 -1.29 -2.70
CA TYR A 75 -2.08 -0.12 -1.83
C TYR A 75 -1.40 1.06 -2.51
N ILE A 76 -0.19 0.86 -3.07
CA ILE A 76 0.56 1.91 -3.76
C ILE A 76 -0.24 2.45 -4.96
N ALA A 77 -0.82 1.56 -5.77
CA ALA A 77 -1.63 1.96 -6.92
C ALA A 77 -2.80 2.88 -6.50
N ARG A 78 -3.46 2.56 -5.38
CA ARG A 78 -4.54 3.40 -4.85
C ARG A 78 -4.05 4.77 -4.38
N GLN A 79 -2.91 4.83 -3.68
CA GLN A 79 -2.34 6.11 -3.23
C GLN A 79 -1.93 7.00 -4.41
N LEU A 80 -1.35 6.43 -5.47
CA LEU A 80 -1.01 7.16 -6.68
C LEU A 80 -2.25 7.74 -7.37
N ALA A 81 -3.30 6.94 -7.53
CA ALA A 81 -4.56 7.40 -8.12
C ALA A 81 -5.21 8.56 -7.34
N LYS A 82 -5.10 8.57 -6.00
CA LYS A 82 -5.56 9.70 -5.17
C LYS A 82 -4.79 10.98 -5.49
N ILE A 83 -3.47 10.90 -5.59
CA ILE A 83 -2.60 12.04 -5.92
C ILE A 83 -2.94 12.59 -7.32
N GLU A 84 -3.12 11.72 -8.31
CA GLU A 84 -3.50 12.12 -9.67
C GLU A 84 -4.87 12.80 -9.71
N THR A 85 -5.83 12.29 -8.94
CA THR A 85 -7.16 12.90 -8.79
C THR A 85 -7.03 14.32 -8.24
N TRP A 86 -6.27 14.51 -7.16
CA TRP A 86 -6.07 15.84 -6.58
C TRP A 86 -5.38 16.82 -7.54
N LYS A 87 -4.39 16.37 -8.31
CA LYS A 87 -3.75 17.21 -9.35
C LYS A 87 -4.72 17.63 -10.45
N THR A 88 -5.63 16.75 -10.83
CA THR A 88 -6.62 16.99 -11.89
C THR A 88 -7.69 18.00 -11.46
N PHE A 89 -8.12 17.95 -10.19
CA PHE A 89 -9.16 18.83 -9.65
C PHE A 89 -8.64 20.13 -9.01
N SER A 90 -7.33 20.27 -8.80
CA SER A 90 -6.71 21.51 -8.29
C SER A 90 -6.30 22.48 -9.41
N ARG A 91 -6.82 22.30 -10.62
CA ARG A 91 -6.49 23.09 -11.82
C ARG A 91 -7.65 23.98 -12.24
#